data_AF-A0A0U3SJ93-F1
#
_entry.id   AF-A0A0U3SJ93-F1
#
_cell.length_a   1.000
_cell.length_b   1.000
_cell.length_c   1.000
_cell.angle_alpha   90.00
_cell.angle_beta   90.00
_cell.angle_gamma   90.00
#
_symmetry.space_group_name_H-M   'P 1'
#
loop_
_entity.id
_entity.type
_entity.pdbx_description
1 polymer ?
#
loop_
_entity_poly.entity_id
_entity_poly.type
_entity_poly.pdbx_seq_one_letter_code
_entity_poly.pdbx_strand_id
1 'polypeptide(L)'
;MQSPNYVITDTGLPGKTAGVVGVFVFVQFLEGNFITPMITGSKVSINPMAAIVALILGGELWGTPGMILSIPLVAVLKVVFDSNKTTEPWGFLLGDVTDGDDTKRDKSDDKPGFLGKAWHVVKLMQ
;
A
#
# COMPACT_ATOMS: atom_id res chain seq x y z
N MET A 1 18.11 22.09 51.16
CA MET A 1 18.70 21.76 49.86
C MET A 1 18.72 20.25 49.72
N GLN A 2 17.71 19.65 49.10
CA GLN A 2 17.61 18.21 48.90
C GLN A 2 17.61 17.97 47.39
N SER A 3 18.76 17.59 46.86
CA SER A 3 18.99 17.40 45.43
C SER A 3 18.15 16.22 44.92
N PRO A 4 17.33 16.40 43.87
CA PRO A 4 16.53 15.32 43.31
C PRO A 4 17.40 14.56 42.30
N ASN A 5 17.98 13.43 42.69
CA ASN A 5 18.83 12.62 41.80
C ASN A 5 18.70 11.13 42.05
N TYR A 6 17.58 10.50 41.65
CA TYR A 6 17.53 9.04 41.37
C TYR A 6 16.31 8.53 40.60
N VAL A 7 15.48 9.39 39.98
CA VAL A 7 14.31 8.93 39.19
C VAL A 7 14.65 8.19 37.89
N ILE A 8 15.93 8.05 37.53
CA ILE A 8 16.38 7.35 36.33
C ILE A 8 16.75 5.88 36.54
N THR A 9 16.81 5.37 37.79
CA THR A 9 17.36 4.03 38.06
C THR A 9 16.30 2.99 38.44
N ASP A 10 15.05 3.38 38.69
CA ASP A 10 13.96 2.45 39.05
C ASP A 10 12.96 2.20 37.90
N THR A 11 13.34 2.58 36.67
CA THR A 11 12.64 2.11 35.46
C THR A 11 13.28 0.78 35.08
N GLY A 12 12.66 -0.34 35.49
CA GLY A 12 13.23 -1.69 35.39
C GLY A 12 14.00 -1.94 34.09
N LEU A 13 15.32 -2.18 34.22
CA LEU A 13 16.31 -2.43 33.18
C LEU A 13 16.01 -1.73 31.83
N PRO A 14 16.73 -0.67 31.42
CA PRO A 14 16.60 -0.10 30.07
C PRO A 14 16.74 -1.14 28.94
N GLY A 15 17.37 -2.28 29.20
CA GLY A 15 17.40 -3.44 28.29
C GLY A 15 16.02 -4.10 28.04
N LYS A 16 15.12 -4.14 29.03
CA LYS A 16 13.76 -4.68 28.85
C LYS A 16 12.92 -3.75 27.98
N THR A 17 12.96 -2.45 28.23
CA THR A 17 12.26 -1.44 27.42
C THR A 17 12.80 -1.41 25.99
N ALA A 18 14.12 -1.45 25.82
CA ALA A 18 14.75 -1.51 24.50
C ALA A 18 14.35 -2.78 23.73
N GLY A 19 14.23 -3.92 24.41
CA GLY A 19 13.74 -5.18 23.82
C GLY A 19 12.30 -5.06 23.32
N VAL A 20 11.39 -4.48 24.12
CA VAL A 20 10.00 -4.23 23.72
C VAL A 20 9.93 -3.31 22.50
N VAL A 21 10.68 -2.21 22.51
CA VAL A 21 10.73 -1.26 21.37
C VAL A 21 11.27 -1.95 20.11
N GLY A 22 12.33 -2.76 20.23
CA GLY A 22 12.90 -3.49 19.10
C GLY A 22 11.92 -4.48 18.47
N VAL A 23 11.20 -5.24 19.30
CA VAL A 23 10.14 -6.15 18.82
C VAL A 23 9.01 -5.36 18.17
N PHE A 24 8.58 -4.25 18.77
CA PHE A 24 7.51 -3.42 18.22
C PHE A 24 7.88 -2.86 16.85
N VAL A 25 9.09 -2.31 16.69
CA VAL A 25 9.60 -1.81 15.41
C VAL A 25 9.67 -2.93 14.37
N PHE A 26 10.13 -4.13 14.76
CA PHE A 26 10.20 -5.28 13.85
C PHE A 26 8.81 -5.70 13.38
N VAL A 27 7.85 -5.81 14.29
CA VAL A 27 6.45 -6.14 13.97
C VAL A 27 5.84 -5.05 13.09
N GLN A 28 6.03 -3.77 13.41
CA GLN A 28 5.53 -2.65 12.60
C GLN A 28 6.11 -2.67 11.19
N PHE A 29 7.40 -3.00 11.07
CA PHE A 29 8.07 -3.11 9.77
C PHE A 29 7.48 -4.28 8.96
N LEU A 30 7.29 -5.44 9.58
CA LEU A 30 6.67 -6.60 8.93
C LEU A 30 5.22 -6.30 8.51
N GLU A 31 4.46 -5.67 9.40
CA GLU A 31 3.07 -5.30 9.15
C GLU A 31 2.98 -4.32 7.98
N GLY A 32 3.66 -3.18 8.07
CA GLY A 32 3.59 -2.13 7.06
C GLY A 32 4.18 -2.50 5.70
N ASN A 33 5.23 -3.34 5.66
CA ASN A 33 5.94 -3.66 4.41
C ASN A 33 5.50 -4.97 3.76
N PHE A 34 4.95 -5.93 4.51
CA PHE A 34 4.58 -7.25 3.98
C PHE A 34 3.11 -7.57 4.18
N ILE A 35 2.58 -7.44 5.40
CA ILE A 35 1.22 -7.88 5.73
C ILE A 35 0.19 -6.92 5.11
N THR A 36 0.38 -5.60 5.26
CA THR A 36 -0.49 -4.59 4.65
C THR A 36 -0.57 -4.76 3.14
N PRO A 37 0.52 -4.79 2.34
CA PRO A 37 0.40 -4.94 0.88
C PRO A 37 -0.13 -6.32 0.46
N MET A 38 0.13 -7.38 1.22
CA MET A 38 -0.43 -8.71 0.93
C MET A 38 -1.94 -8.76 1.13
N ILE A 39 -2.49 -7.99 2.08
CA ILE A 39 -3.93 -7.92 2.36
C ILE A 39 -4.63 -6.89 1.47
N THR A 40 -4.02 -5.72 1.26
CA THR A 40 -4.60 -4.61 0.50
C THR A 40 -4.23 -4.62 -0.99
N GLY A 41 -3.91 -5.79 -1.54
CA GLY A 41 -3.36 -6.03 -2.89
C GLY A 41 -4.20 -5.57 -4.10
N SER A 42 -5.17 -4.67 -3.94
CA SER A 42 -5.88 -4.03 -5.04
C SER A 42 -5.30 -2.63 -5.25
N LYS A 43 -4.49 -2.47 -6.30
CA LYS A 43 -4.10 -1.15 -6.79
C LYS A 43 -5.38 -0.43 -7.21
N VAL A 44 -5.81 0.53 -6.41
CA VAL A 44 -6.93 1.40 -6.73
C VAL A 44 -6.46 2.32 -7.87
N SER A 45 -6.72 1.92 -9.13
CA SER A 45 -6.47 2.72 -10.35
C SER A 45 -7.36 3.97 -10.41
N ILE A 46 -7.04 5.00 -9.62
CA ILE A 46 -7.78 6.27 -9.60
C ILE A 46 -7.37 7.11 -10.82
N ASN A 47 -8.34 7.52 -11.64
CA ASN A 47 -8.09 8.51 -12.68
C ASN A 47 -7.62 9.83 -12.04
N PRO A 48 -6.48 10.41 -12.45
CA PRO A 48 -5.96 11.67 -11.93
C PRO A 48 -6.99 12.81 -11.93
N MET A 49 -7.89 12.85 -12.92
CA MET A 49 -8.98 13.82 -12.98
C MET A 49 -9.95 13.71 -11.80
N ALA A 50 -10.31 12.49 -11.38
CA ALA A 50 -11.21 12.28 -10.24
C ALA A 50 -10.58 12.76 -8.93
N ALA A 51 -9.26 12.59 -8.76
CA ALA A 51 -8.53 13.10 -7.61
C ALA A 51 -8.54 14.64 -7.58
N ILE A 52 -8.32 15.29 -8.74
CA ILE A 52 -8.36 16.76 -8.85
C ILE A 52 -9.75 17.30 -8.54
N VAL A 53 -10.81 16.70 -9.09
CA VAL A 53 -12.21 17.10 -8.83
C VAL A 53 -12.53 17.00 -7.34
N ALA A 54 -12.17 15.90 -6.69
CA ALA A 54 -12.40 15.75 -5.27
C ALA A 54 -11.52 16.66 -4.40
N LEU A 55 -10.33 17.04 -4.86
CA LEU A 55 -9.47 18.04 -4.21
C LEU A 55 -10.14 19.41 -4.21
N ILE A 56 -10.70 19.82 -5.35
CA ILE A 56 -11.43 21.07 -5.46
C ILE A 56 -12.69 21.02 -4.58
N LEU A 57 -13.48 19.96 -4.66
CA LEU A 57 -14.70 19.80 -3.85
C LEU A 57 -14.39 19.74 -2.33
N GLY A 58 -13.36 18.99 -1.93
CA GLY A 58 -12.93 18.93 -0.53
C GLY A 58 -12.40 20.27 -0.04
N GLY A 59 -11.63 20.97 -0.88
CA GLY A 59 -11.16 22.33 -0.63
C GLY A 59 -12.30 23.33 -0.43
N GLU A 60 -13.36 23.26 -1.23
CA GLU A 60 -14.53 24.14 -1.09
C GLU A 60 -15.40 23.79 0.12
N LEU A 61 -15.51 22.50 0.48
CA LEU A 61 -16.32 22.05 1.62
C LEU A 61 -15.78 22.51 2.97
N TRP A 62 -14.47 22.40 3.19
CA TRP A 62 -13.86 22.68 4.49
C TRP A 62 -12.49 23.36 4.44
N GLY A 63 -12.01 23.77 3.26
CA GLY A 63 -10.70 24.38 3.09
C GLY A 63 -9.55 23.37 3.11
N THR A 64 -8.44 23.75 3.75
CA THR A 64 -7.21 22.96 3.83
C THR A 64 -7.41 21.53 4.40
N PRO A 65 -8.18 21.31 5.48
CA PRO A 65 -8.45 19.96 5.98
C PRO A 65 -9.18 19.09 4.95
N GLY A 66 -10.09 19.69 4.18
CA GLY A 66 -10.83 18.98 3.14
C GLY A 66 -9.94 18.51 2.00
N MET A 67 -8.94 19.31 1.60
CA MET A 67 -7.95 18.90 0.60
C MET A 67 -7.11 17.69 1.03
N ILE A 68 -6.72 17.60 2.30
CA ILE A 68 -5.96 16.47 2.85
C ILE A 68 -6.83 15.19 2.84
N LEU A 69 -8.11 15.33 3.18
CA LEU A 69 -9.06 14.22 3.21
C LEU A 69 -9.54 13.79 1.81
N SER A 70 -9.38 14.62 0.78
CA SER A 70 -9.81 14.29 -0.59
C SER A 70 -9.19 13.00 -1.11
N ILE A 71 -7.89 12.76 -0.86
CA ILE A 71 -7.20 11.55 -1.35
C ILE A 71 -7.81 10.26 -0.76
N PRO A 72 -7.89 10.08 0.57
CA PRO A 72 -8.52 8.88 1.13
C PRO A 72 -10.00 8.78 0.79
N LEU A 73 -10.73 9.91 0.70
CA LEU A 73 -12.14 9.92 0.31
C LEU A 73 -12.34 9.34 -1.10
N VAL A 74 -11.54 9.77 -2.08
CA VAL A 74 -11.58 9.26 -3.45
C VAL A 74 -11.23 7.78 -3.51
N ALA A 75 -10.25 7.34 -2.73
CA ALA A 75 -9.88 5.94 -2.67
C ALA A 75 -11.05 5.05 -2.20
N VAL A 76 -11.75 5.46 -1.15
CA VAL A 76 -12.93 4.73 -0.63
C VAL A 76 -14.08 4.77 -1.64
N LEU A 77 -14.39 5.94 -2.21
CA LEU A 77 -15.42 6.10 -3.26
C LEU A 77 -15.17 5.16 -4.44
N LYS A 78 -13.91 5.05 -4.88
CA LYS A 78 -13.55 4.13 -5.95
C LYS A 78 -13.76 2.67 -5.53
N VAL A 79 -13.29 2.24 -4.35
CA VAL A 79 -13.50 0.85 -3.89
C VAL A 79 -14.98 0.50 -3.83
N VAL A 80 -15.83 1.43 -3.40
CA VAL A 80 -17.29 1.25 -3.39
C VAL A 80 -17.84 1.09 -4.80
N PHE A 81 -17.44 1.93 -5.76
CA PHE A 81 -17.89 1.79 -7.15
C PHE A 81 -17.32 0.56 -7.88
N ASP A 82 -16.09 0.15 -7.56
CA ASP A 82 -15.44 -1.03 -8.11
C ASP A 82 -16.08 -2.33 -7.59
N SER A 83 -16.72 -2.28 -6.42
CA SER A 83 -17.45 -3.41 -5.84
C SER A 83 -18.73 -3.79 -6.61
N ASN A 84 -19.25 -2.91 -7.49
CA ASN A 84 -20.46 -3.16 -8.26
C ASN A 84 -20.17 -3.19 -9.78
N LYS A 85 -20.21 -4.39 -10.37
CA LYS A 85 -19.99 -4.68 -11.81
C LYS A 85 -20.98 -4.01 -12.78
N THR A 86 -21.91 -3.17 -12.32
CA THR A 86 -22.99 -2.57 -13.13
C THR A 86 -22.68 -1.17 -13.67
N THR A 87 -21.45 -0.67 -13.51
CA THR A 87 -21.05 0.69 -13.91
C THR A 87 -20.04 0.72 -15.08
N GLU A 88 -20.14 -0.27 -15.97
CA GLU A 88 -19.35 -0.38 -17.22
C GLU A 88 -19.32 0.92 -18.08
N PRO A 89 -20.42 1.69 -18.24
CA PRO A 89 -20.43 2.87 -19.12
C PRO A 89 -19.65 4.07 -18.56
N TRP A 90 -19.68 4.27 -17.23
CA TRP A 90 -18.93 5.35 -16.60
C TRP A 90 -17.45 4.98 -16.46
N GLY A 91 -17.13 3.69 -16.38
CA GLY A 91 -15.75 3.18 -16.41
C GLY A 91 -15.02 3.46 -17.73
N PHE A 92 -15.73 3.49 -18.86
CA PHE A 92 -15.16 3.88 -20.17
C PHE A 92 -14.91 5.40 -20.28
N LEU A 93 -15.78 6.23 -19.68
CA LEU A 93 -15.62 7.70 -19.69
C LEU A 93 -14.62 8.22 -18.65
N LEU A 94 -14.40 7.46 -17.57
CA LEU A 94 -13.41 7.73 -16.52
C LEU A 94 -12.16 6.86 -16.65
N GLY A 95 -12.08 6.02 -17.70
CA GLY A 95 -10.92 5.20 -18.02
C GLY A 95 -9.70 6.07 -18.26
N ASP A 96 -8.56 5.65 -17.71
CA ASP A 96 -7.28 6.23 -18.05
C ASP A 96 -7.00 5.98 -19.54
N VAL A 97 -6.31 6.91 -20.20
CA VAL A 97 -5.90 6.79 -21.62
C VAL A 97 -4.81 5.72 -21.81
N THR A 98 -4.63 4.82 -20.85
CA THR A 98 -3.65 3.73 -20.89
C THR A 98 -4.19 2.49 -21.59
N ASP A 99 -5.41 2.52 -22.14
CA ASP A 99 -5.91 1.55 -23.14
C ASP A 99 -5.39 1.87 -24.56
N GLY A 100 -4.14 2.32 -24.65
CA GLY A 100 -3.49 2.70 -25.89
C GLY A 100 -2.40 1.74 -26.39
N ASP A 101 -1.92 0.77 -25.58
CA ASP A 101 -0.73 0.00 -25.99
C ASP A 101 -0.51 -1.39 -25.32
N ASP A 102 -1.49 -1.95 -24.63
CA ASP A 102 -1.39 -3.24 -23.93
C ASP A 102 -2.00 -4.43 -24.68
N THR A 103 -2.39 -4.25 -25.96
CA THR A 103 -2.67 -5.39 -26.86
C THR A 103 -1.43 -6.26 -27.11
N LYS A 104 -0.26 -5.84 -26.65
CA LYS A 104 0.87 -6.72 -26.44
C LYS A 104 0.78 -7.31 -25.04
N ARG A 105 -0.11 -8.30 -24.92
CA ARG A 105 0.14 -9.47 -24.09
C ARG A 105 1.62 -9.80 -24.21
N ASP A 106 2.31 -9.54 -23.12
CA ASP A 106 3.66 -9.99 -22.90
C ASP A 106 3.68 -11.51 -23.09
N LYS A 107 4.04 -11.88 -24.31
CA LYS A 107 4.30 -13.25 -24.73
C LYS A 107 5.77 -13.59 -24.41
N SER A 108 6.30 -13.08 -23.29
CA SER A 108 7.71 -13.25 -22.91
C SER A 108 7.94 -13.97 -21.58
N ASP A 109 6.89 -14.44 -20.90
CA ASP A 109 7.01 -15.25 -19.68
C ASP A 109 6.85 -16.76 -19.92
N ASP A 110 7.12 -17.23 -21.15
CA ASP A 110 7.56 -18.62 -21.38
C ASP A 110 9.09 -18.70 -21.26
N LYS A 111 9.61 -18.28 -20.11
CA LYS A 111 10.97 -18.61 -19.70
C LYS A 111 10.85 -19.43 -18.43
N PRO A 112 11.50 -20.61 -18.34
CA PRO A 112 11.58 -21.30 -17.08
C PRO A 112 12.25 -20.35 -16.09
N GLY A 113 11.49 -19.93 -15.08
CA GLY A 113 12.02 -19.17 -13.95
C GLY A 113 13.19 -19.91 -13.32
N PHE A 114 13.90 -19.29 -12.39
CA PHE A 114 15.05 -19.90 -11.72
C PHE A 114 14.75 -21.33 -11.18
N LEU A 115 13.49 -21.59 -10.80
CA LEU A 115 12.96 -22.90 -10.44
C LEU A 115 13.05 -23.95 -11.56
N GLY A 116 12.69 -23.58 -12.79
CA GLY A 116 12.81 -24.48 -13.95
C GLY A 116 14.26 -24.80 -14.30
N LYS A 117 15.18 -23.83 -14.13
CA LYS A 117 16.63 -24.07 -14.27
C LYS A 117 17.16 -24.99 -13.15
N ALA A 118 16.69 -24.81 -11.91
CA ALA A 118 17.10 -25.64 -10.77
C ALA A 118 16.70 -27.11 -10.95
N TRP A 119 15.49 -27.37 -11.45
CA TRP A 119 15.01 -28.74 -11.70
C TRP A 119 15.78 -29.43 -12.83
N HIS A 120 16.19 -28.67 -13.86
CA HIS A 120 17.05 -29.18 -14.93
C HIS A 120 18.43 -29.64 -14.43
N VAL A 121 19.04 -28.95 -13.47
CA VAL A 121 20.36 -29.34 -12.90
C VAL A 121 20.25 -30.61 -12.08
N VAL A 122 19.18 -30.75 -11.28
CA VAL A 122 18.91 -31.99 -10.54
C VAL A 122 18.72 -33.17 -11.50
N LYS A 123 18.03 -32.93 -12.62
CA LYS A 123 17.82 -33.94 -13.67
C LYS A 123 19.08 -34.29 -14.46
N LEU A 124 20.08 -33.41 -14.53
CA LEU A 124 21.38 -33.68 -15.16
C LEU A 124 22.34 -34.46 -14.25
N MET A 125 22.06 -34.52 -12.95
CA MET A 125 22.89 -35.23 -11.95
C MET A 125 22.35 -36.63 -11.57
N GLN A 126 21.24 -37.07 -12.17
CA GLN A 126 20.66 -38.41 -11.99
C GLN A 126 20.85 -39.23 -13.26
#